data_AF-A0A2S5CV28-F1
#
_entry.id   AF-A0A2S5CV28-F1
#
_cell.length_a   1.000
_cell.length_b   1.000
_cell.length_c   1.000
_cell.angle_alpha   90.00
_cell.angle_beta   90.00
_cell.angle_gamma   90.00
#
_symmetry.space_group_name_H-M   'P 1'
#
loop_
_entity.id
_entity.type
_entity.pdbx_description
1 polymer ?
#
loop_
_entity_poly.entity_id
_entity_poly.type
_entity_poly.pdbx_seq_one_letter_code
_entity_poly.pdbx_strand_id
1 'polypeptide(L)'
;MGFGPDRSNPLMNNQVGKVIVPPGKRANFTFSADANWENAVCIYPEGSEALLIEKGNYRRSLSDFSTPENNTGINQSFIVSGWHKRGEPSGSLPWIQSALQERPNSGGHDLNFGFEDAGDGDYNDMHVTVDIVD
;
A
#
# COMPACT_ATOMS: atom_id res chain seq x y z
N MET A 1 -3.45 13.05 -14.38
CA MET A 1 -3.65 11.83 -13.59
C MET A 1 -2.35 11.58 -12.84
N GLY A 2 -2.41 10.91 -11.70
CA GLY A 2 -1.28 10.75 -10.79
C GLY A 2 -1.61 9.78 -9.67
N PHE A 3 -0.68 9.61 -8.75
CA PHE A 3 -0.71 8.65 -7.66
C PHE A 3 -0.99 9.34 -6.31
N GLY A 4 -1.20 8.52 -5.30
CA GLY A 4 -1.61 8.93 -3.96
C GLY A 4 -3.12 9.14 -3.82
N PRO A 5 -3.58 9.47 -2.60
CA PRO A 5 -5.01 9.58 -2.29
C PRO A 5 -5.75 10.67 -3.08
N ASP A 6 -5.07 11.76 -3.42
CA ASP A 6 -5.62 12.87 -4.22
C ASP A 6 -5.28 12.78 -5.71
N ARG A 7 -4.50 11.77 -6.12
CA ARG A 7 -4.07 11.51 -7.49
C ARG A 7 -3.31 12.67 -8.12
N SER A 8 -2.56 13.42 -7.31
CA SER A 8 -1.86 14.64 -7.74
C SER A 8 -0.33 14.47 -7.87
N ASN A 9 0.22 13.35 -7.39
CA ASN A 9 1.66 13.16 -7.26
C ASN A 9 2.26 12.18 -8.29
N PRO A 10 3.53 12.34 -8.69
CA PRO A 10 4.27 11.28 -9.36
C PRO A 10 4.57 10.13 -8.39
N LEU A 11 4.80 8.93 -8.92
CA LEU A 11 5.22 7.77 -8.13
C LEU A 11 6.75 7.66 -8.09
N MET A 12 7.32 7.55 -6.89
CA MET A 12 8.71 7.19 -6.70
C MET A 12 8.85 5.66 -6.74
N ASN A 13 9.32 5.13 -7.87
CA ASN A 13 9.38 3.69 -8.15
C ASN A 13 10.29 2.89 -7.20
N ASN A 14 11.19 3.53 -6.47
CA ASN A 14 12.06 2.89 -5.46
C ASN A 14 11.43 2.88 -4.05
N GLN A 15 10.19 3.35 -3.90
CA GLN A 15 9.45 3.40 -2.64
C GLN A 15 8.08 2.73 -2.76
N VAL A 16 8.03 1.63 -3.51
CA VAL A 16 6.80 0.85 -3.72
C VAL A 16 7.04 -0.64 -3.56
N GLY A 17 6.10 -1.30 -2.89
CA GLY A 17 6.06 -2.75 -2.80
C GLY A 17 5.45 -3.33 -4.07
N LYS A 18 5.98 -4.47 -4.53
CA LYS A 18 5.41 -5.20 -5.67
C LYS A 18 4.76 -6.49 -5.20
N VAL A 19 3.53 -6.72 -5.65
CA VAL A 19 2.78 -7.95 -5.40
C VAL A 19 2.51 -8.63 -6.72
N ILE A 20 2.92 -9.88 -6.87
CA ILE A 20 2.68 -10.68 -8.06
C ILE A 20 1.70 -11.80 -7.68
N VAL A 21 0.55 -11.84 -8.35
CA VAL A 21 -0.51 -12.82 -8.14
C VAL A 21 -0.54 -13.80 -9.32
N PRO A 22 -0.16 -15.08 -9.12
CA PRO A 22 -0.20 -16.09 -10.18
C PRO A 22 -1.63 -16.39 -10.66
N PRO A 23 -1.80 -17.03 -11.84
CA PRO A 23 -3.10 -17.53 -12.28
C PRO A 23 -3.74 -18.48 -11.27
N GLY A 24 -5.06 -18.37 -11.10
CA GLY A 24 -5.84 -19.17 -10.15
C GLY A 24 -5.62 -18.81 -8.68
N LYS A 25 -4.97 -17.68 -8.38
CA LYS A 25 -4.75 -17.17 -7.02
C LYS A 25 -5.36 -15.79 -6.85
N ARG A 26 -5.48 -15.34 -5.61
CA ARG A 26 -5.79 -13.95 -5.23
C ARG A 26 -4.80 -13.45 -4.19
N ALA A 27 -4.69 -12.13 -4.05
CA ALA A 27 -3.97 -11.52 -2.94
C ALA A 27 -4.94 -11.01 -1.88
N ASN A 28 -4.69 -11.38 -0.62
CA ASN A 28 -5.36 -10.87 0.56
C ASN A 28 -4.45 -9.87 1.25
N PHE A 29 -4.92 -8.63 1.37
CA PHE A 29 -4.21 -7.53 2.00
C PHE A 29 -4.82 -7.24 3.37
N THR A 30 -3.97 -7.24 4.38
CA THR A 30 -4.29 -6.81 5.76
C THR A 30 -3.54 -5.52 6.04
N PHE A 31 -4.20 -4.58 6.73
CA PHE A 31 -3.66 -3.24 6.97
C PHE A 31 -3.62 -2.92 8.46
N SER A 32 -2.55 -2.31 8.92
CA SER A 32 -2.48 -1.67 10.24
C SER A 32 -1.75 -0.34 10.16
N ALA A 33 -1.89 0.48 11.20
CA ALA A 33 -1.30 1.80 11.28
C ALA A 33 -0.99 2.13 12.74
N ASP A 34 0.23 2.59 13.00
CA ASP A 34 0.64 3.17 14.28
C ASP A 34 1.33 4.50 13.99
N ALA A 35 0.54 5.55 13.77
CA ALA A 35 1.04 6.83 13.30
C ALA A 35 0.34 8.01 13.96
N ASN A 36 1.09 9.08 14.17
CA ASN A 36 0.56 10.36 14.68
C ASN A 36 -0.02 11.23 13.57
N TRP A 37 0.35 11.02 12.31
CA TRP A 37 -0.13 11.81 11.17
C TRP A 37 -1.09 11.04 10.29
N GLU A 38 -1.80 11.78 9.43
CA GLU A 38 -2.70 11.16 8.46
C GLU A 38 -1.90 10.36 7.44
N ASN A 39 -2.15 9.05 7.42
CA ASN A 39 -1.46 8.09 6.60
C ASN A 39 -2.43 7.31 5.72
N ALA A 40 -1.91 6.85 4.57
CA ALA A 40 -2.64 6.05 3.62
C ALA A 40 -1.74 5.06 2.89
N VAL A 41 -2.34 3.96 2.45
CA VAL A 41 -1.79 3.04 1.46
C VAL A 41 -2.70 3.05 0.25
N CYS A 42 -2.10 3.15 -0.92
CA CYS A 42 -2.78 3.07 -2.21
C CYS A 42 -2.22 1.88 -3.00
N ILE A 43 -3.14 1.09 -3.59
CA ILE A 43 -2.81 -0.05 -4.43
C ILE A 43 -3.30 0.21 -5.86
N TYR A 44 -2.46 -0.16 -6.83
CA TYR A 44 -2.69 0.04 -8.26
C TYR A 44 -2.33 -1.22 -9.03
N PRO A 45 -3.01 -1.55 -10.15
CA PRO A 45 -2.46 -2.48 -11.14
C PRO A 45 -1.15 -1.93 -11.70
N GLU A 46 -0.13 -2.78 -11.88
CA GLU A 46 1.15 -2.36 -12.46
C GLU A 46 0.96 -1.77 -13.86
N GLY A 47 1.60 -0.63 -14.13
CA GLY A 47 1.45 0.10 -15.40
C GLY A 47 0.18 0.95 -15.52
N SER A 48 -0.62 1.08 -14.45
CA SER A 48 -1.82 1.92 -14.41
C SER A 48 -1.78 2.94 -13.28
N GLU A 49 -2.28 4.14 -13.53
CA GLU A 49 -2.56 5.16 -12.50
C GLU A 49 -3.97 5.01 -11.91
N ALA A 50 -4.73 4.00 -12.35
CA ALA A 50 -6.06 3.72 -11.84
C ALA A 50 -5.97 3.12 -10.43
N LEU A 51 -6.35 3.92 -9.42
CA LEU A 51 -6.43 3.49 -8.03
C LEU A 51 -7.40 2.31 -7.89
N LEU A 52 -6.89 1.16 -7.43
CA LEU A 52 -7.70 -0.02 -7.12
C LEU A 52 -8.35 0.12 -5.74
N ILE A 53 -7.55 0.45 -4.73
CA ILE A 53 -8.04 0.64 -3.36
C ILE A 53 -7.14 1.63 -2.59
N GLU A 54 -7.75 2.33 -1.64
CA GLU A 54 -7.10 3.20 -0.66
C GLU A 54 -7.51 2.77 0.75
N LYS A 55 -6.52 2.68 1.65
CA LYS A 55 -6.66 2.31 3.07
C LYS A 55 -5.82 3.25 3.92
N GLY A 56 -6.06 3.32 5.22
CA GLY A 56 -5.29 4.19 6.11
C GLY A 56 -5.98 4.47 7.43
N ASN A 57 -5.38 5.35 8.22
CA ASN A 57 -5.91 5.75 9.53
C ASN A 57 -6.94 6.91 9.44
N TYR A 58 -7.41 7.36 10.61
CA TYR A 58 -8.46 8.38 10.78
C TYR A 58 -9.79 8.07 10.07
N ARG A 59 -10.11 8.82 9.00
CA ARG A 59 -11.38 8.69 8.27
C ARG A 59 -11.34 7.55 7.24
N ARG A 60 -10.19 6.93 7.04
CA ARG A 60 -10.02 5.77 6.15
C ARG A 60 -10.32 4.48 6.91
N SER A 61 -10.62 3.45 6.14
CA SER A 61 -10.78 2.10 6.67
C SER A 61 -9.44 1.36 6.63
N LEU A 62 -9.16 0.61 7.69
CA LEU A 62 -8.11 -0.41 7.74
C LEU A 62 -8.66 -1.82 7.50
N SER A 63 -9.93 -1.94 7.09
CA SER A 63 -10.50 -3.26 6.78
C SER A 63 -9.70 -3.94 5.68
N ASP A 64 -9.61 -5.26 5.77
CA ASP A 64 -8.91 -6.08 4.78
C ASP A 64 -9.50 -5.90 3.37
N PHE A 65 -8.69 -6.28 2.39
CA PHE A 65 -9.06 -6.25 0.98
C PHE A 65 -8.53 -7.49 0.27
N SER A 66 -9.36 -8.14 -0.52
CA SER A 66 -8.94 -9.24 -1.39
C SER A 66 -9.12 -8.83 -2.85
N THR A 67 -8.12 -9.13 -3.69
CA THR A 67 -8.34 -9.06 -5.13
C THR A 67 -9.34 -10.13 -5.56
N PRO A 68 -9.98 -9.97 -6.72
CA PRO A 68 -10.56 -11.09 -7.43
C PRO A 68 -9.49 -12.17 -7.70
N GLU A 69 -9.94 -13.40 -7.92
CA GLU A 69 -9.08 -14.47 -8.41
C GLU A 69 -8.55 -14.13 -9.81
N ASN A 70 -7.26 -14.33 -9.99
CA ASN A 70 -6.60 -14.08 -11.25
C ASN A 70 -6.90 -15.18 -12.28
N ASN A 71 -7.96 -14.96 -13.04
CA ASN A 71 -8.39 -15.87 -14.11
C ASN A 71 -7.83 -15.50 -15.51
N THR A 72 -6.77 -14.69 -15.58
CA THR A 72 -6.23 -14.20 -16.86
C THR A 72 -5.29 -15.17 -17.56
N GLY A 73 -4.85 -16.24 -16.89
CA GLY A 73 -3.87 -17.19 -17.41
C GLY A 73 -2.42 -16.68 -17.40
N ILE A 74 -2.18 -15.44 -16.95
CA ILE A 74 -0.85 -14.85 -16.73
C ILE A 74 -0.76 -14.22 -15.34
N ASN A 75 0.46 -13.92 -14.86
CA ASN A 75 0.63 -13.23 -13.59
C ASN A 75 0.02 -11.81 -13.65
N GLN A 76 -0.70 -11.43 -12.60
CA GLN A 76 -1.12 -10.05 -12.37
C GLN A 76 -0.18 -9.39 -11.37
N SER A 77 0.27 -8.18 -11.69
CA SER A 77 1.14 -7.40 -10.81
C SER A 77 0.40 -6.20 -10.25
N PHE A 78 0.63 -5.92 -8.97
CA PHE A 78 0.14 -4.75 -8.27
C PHE A 78 1.29 -3.99 -7.62
N ILE A 79 1.12 -2.67 -7.55
CA ILE A 79 2.02 -1.76 -6.86
C ILE A 79 1.33 -1.29 -5.57
N VAL A 80 2.05 -1.36 -4.46
CA VAL A 80 1.63 -0.87 -3.14
C VAL A 80 2.49 0.33 -2.78
N SER A 81 1.85 1.46 -2.45
CA SER A 81 2.54 2.71 -2.08
C SER A 81 1.96 3.28 -0.80
N GLY A 82 2.82 3.76 0.09
CA GLY A 82 2.43 4.47 1.31
C GLY A 82 2.53 5.97 1.13
N TRP A 83 1.68 6.71 1.83
CA TRP A 83 1.56 8.16 1.76
C TRP A 83 1.23 8.72 3.12
N HIS A 84 1.77 9.90 3.43
CA HIS A 84 1.47 10.62 4.66
C HIS A 84 1.26 12.11 4.41
N LYS A 85 0.68 12.79 5.39
CA LYS A 85 0.71 14.25 5.51
C LYS A 85 1.61 14.65 6.66
N ARG A 86 2.12 15.88 6.63
CA ARG A 86 2.91 16.44 7.74
C ARG A 86 2.02 17.10 8.79
N GLY A 87 1.18 16.29 9.44
CA GLY A 87 0.31 16.76 10.52
C GLY A 87 -1.00 15.99 10.65
N GLU A 88 -1.87 16.52 11.52
CA GLU A 88 -3.23 16.03 11.72
C GLU A 88 -4.06 16.07 10.42
N PRO A 89 -5.17 15.31 10.35
CA PRO A 89 -5.99 15.23 9.14
C PRO A 89 -6.46 16.59 8.65
N SER A 90 -5.93 16.99 7.49
CA SER A 90 -6.24 18.28 6.87
C SER A 90 -6.33 18.15 5.36
N GLY A 91 -7.44 18.57 4.77
CA GLY A 91 -7.62 18.57 3.33
C GLY A 91 -6.70 19.54 2.57
N SER A 92 -6.05 20.48 3.25
CA SER A 92 -5.14 21.46 2.65
C SER A 92 -3.68 21.04 2.65
N LEU A 93 -3.31 20.02 3.44
CA LEU A 93 -1.94 19.53 3.49
C LEU A 93 -1.71 18.52 2.35
N PRO A 94 -0.58 18.65 1.61
CA PRO A 94 -0.27 17.76 0.51
C PRO A 94 0.08 16.35 1.01
N TRP A 95 -0.23 15.36 0.19
CA TRP A 95 0.26 14.01 0.37
C TRP A 95 1.72 13.90 -0.06
N ILE A 96 2.51 13.18 0.73
CA ILE A 96 3.92 12.89 0.48
C ILE A 96 4.05 11.37 0.46
N GLN A 97 4.72 10.81 -0.55
CA GLN A 97 4.96 9.37 -0.58
C GLN A 97 5.93 8.99 0.54
N SER A 98 5.54 7.98 1.33
CA SER A 98 6.28 7.47 2.46
C SER A 98 7.44 6.58 2.02
N ALA A 99 8.53 6.58 2.78
CA ALA A 99 9.62 5.65 2.54
C ALA A 99 9.14 4.22 2.81
N LEU A 100 9.54 3.27 1.97
CA LEU A 100 9.20 1.86 2.10
C LEU A 100 10.34 1.07 2.76
N GLN A 101 9.97 0.12 3.60
CA GLN A 101 10.81 -1.00 4.00
C GLN A 101 10.07 -2.31 3.73
N GLU A 102 10.65 -3.16 2.89
CA GLU A 102 10.21 -4.54 2.75
C GLU A 102 10.79 -5.37 3.90
N ARG A 103 9.95 -6.12 4.60
CA ARG A 103 10.40 -6.99 5.70
C ARG A 103 10.33 -8.45 5.29
N PRO A 104 11.39 -9.24 5.55
CA PRO A 104 11.29 -10.68 5.38
C PRO A 104 10.31 -11.22 6.41
N ASN A 105 9.25 -11.90 5.96
CA ASN A 105 8.37 -12.58 6.89
C ASN A 105 8.96 -13.95 7.26
N SER A 106 8.89 -14.31 8.55
CA SER A 106 9.46 -15.55 9.09
C SER A 106 8.58 -16.79 8.79
N GLY A 107 7.40 -16.60 8.21
CA GLY A 107 6.44 -17.64 7.82
C GLY A 107 6.44 -18.07 6.34
N GLY A 108 7.23 -17.41 5.48
CA GLY A 108 7.56 -17.89 4.12
C GLY A 108 6.54 -17.65 3.00
N HIS A 109 5.32 -17.18 3.27
CA HIS A 109 4.27 -17.01 2.25
C HIS A 109 3.70 -15.60 2.10
N ASP A 110 4.11 -14.67 2.96
CA ASP A 110 3.47 -13.35 3.03
C ASP A 110 4.48 -12.26 2.68
N LEU A 111 4.07 -11.32 1.82
CA LEU A 111 4.82 -10.09 1.57
C LEU A 111 4.49 -9.09 2.67
N ASN A 112 5.47 -8.32 3.11
CA ASN A 112 5.33 -7.44 4.26
C ASN A 112 5.96 -6.07 3.96
N PHE A 113 5.14 -5.03 3.96
CA PHE A 113 5.52 -3.66 3.60
C PHE A 113 5.25 -2.72 4.78
N GLY A 114 6.32 -2.11 5.29
CA GLY A 114 6.25 -1.01 6.25
C GLY A 114 6.50 0.33 5.57
N PHE A 115 5.75 1.36 5.95
CA PHE A 115 5.88 2.71 5.43
C PHE A 115 6.10 3.70 6.57
N GLU A 116 6.94 4.69 6.32
CA GLU A 116 7.43 5.66 7.30
C GLU A 116 7.00 7.10 6.96
N ASP A 117 6.51 7.85 7.95
CA ASP A 117 5.95 9.20 7.82
C ASP A 117 6.83 10.34 8.39
N ALA A 118 7.70 10.07 9.36
CA ALA A 118 8.40 11.12 10.11
C ALA A 118 9.88 10.83 10.43
N GLY A 119 10.42 9.71 9.96
CA GLY A 119 11.84 9.38 9.97
C GLY A 119 12.37 8.88 11.32
N ASP A 120 11.51 8.34 12.19
CA ASP A 120 12.00 7.61 13.37
C ASP A 120 12.55 6.22 13.01
N GLY A 121 12.19 5.73 11.81
CA GLY A 121 12.80 4.59 11.16
C GLY A 121 12.21 3.26 11.61
N ASP A 122 11.03 3.29 12.21
CA ASP A 122 10.33 2.09 12.66
C ASP A 122 9.39 1.49 11.59
N TYR A 123 9.08 2.25 10.53
CA TYR A 123 8.26 1.83 9.37
C TYR A 123 6.94 1.15 9.74
N ASN A 124 6.30 1.54 10.84
CA ASN A 124 5.01 1.00 11.27
C ASN A 124 3.84 1.98 11.08
N ASP A 125 4.10 3.22 10.63
CA ASP A 125 3.08 4.25 10.43
C ASP A 125 1.94 3.75 9.53
N MET A 126 2.32 3.03 8.47
CA MET A 126 1.43 2.11 7.78
C MET A 126 2.12 0.79 7.56
N HIS A 127 1.37 -0.28 7.77
CA HIS A 127 1.85 -1.63 7.59
C HIS A 127 0.87 -2.46 6.78
N VAL A 128 1.40 -3.21 5.82
CA VAL A 128 0.63 -4.05 4.90
C VAL A 128 1.23 -5.45 4.89
N THR A 129 0.39 -6.43 5.16
CA THR A 129 0.72 -7.85 4.96
C THR A 129 -0.10 -8.38 3.80
N VAL A 130 0.52 -9.19 2.93
CA VAL A 130 -0.11 -9.72 1.73
C VAL A 130 0.10 -11.22 1.64
N ASP A 131 -1.01 -11.96 1.64
CA ASP A 131 -1.02 -13.41 1.47
C ASP A 131 -1.53 -13.76 0.07
N ILE A 132 -0.81 -14.65 -0.62
CA ILE A 132 -1.26 -15.20 -1.91
C ILE A 132 -1.99 -16.52 -1.64
N VAL A 133 -3.30 -16.52 -1.83
CA VAL A 133 -4.17 -17.67 -1.53
C VAL A 133 -4.88 -18.18 -2.79
N ASP A 134 -5.45 -19.38 -2.69
CA ASP A 134 -6.39 -19.93 -3.69
C ASP A 134 -7.69 -19.08 -3.75
#